data_AF-A0A6I5CN43-F1
#
_entry.id   AF-A0A6I5CN43-F1
#
_cell.length_a   1.000
_cell.length_b   1.000
_cell.length_c   1.000
_cell.angle_alpha   90.00
_cell.angle_beta   90.00
_cell.angle_gamma   90.00
#
_symmetry.space_group_name_H-M   'P 1'
#
loop_
_entity.id
_entity.type
_entity.pdbx_description
1 polymer ?
#
loop_
_entity_poly.entity_id
_entity_poly.type
_entity_poly.pdbx_seq_one_letter_code
_entity_poly.pdbx_strand_id
1 'polypeptide(L)'
;MMDHARDLASVQKATERLLSAAGALDNAAVTDESRLPGWTRGHVLAHLARNADALVNVLEGRPMYVSGEARDADIERDAPRPLDAHL
;
A
#
# COMPACT_ATOMS: atom_id res chain seq x y z
N MET A 1 -2.07 6.10 -28.36
CA MET A 1 -3.39 5.99 -27.73
C MET A 1 -3.20 5.12 -26.49
N MET A 2 -3.66 5.58 -25.31
CA MET A 2 -3.60 4.77 -24.10
C MET A 2 -4.45 3.52 -24.28
N ASP A 3 -3.93 2.34 -23.93
CA ASP A 3 -4.67 1.09 -23.94
C ASP A 3 -5.06 0.75 -22.51
N HIS A 4 -6.16 1.36 -22.07
CA HIS A 4 -6.62 1.25 -20.69
C HIS A 4 -6.91 -0.20 -20.27
N ALA A 5 -7.31 -1.08 -21.20
CA ALA A 5 -7.56 -2.48 -20.90
C ALA A 5 -6.24 -3.23 -20.61
N ARG A 6 -5.20 -2.97 -21.41
CA ARG A 6 -3.85 -3.51 -21.14
C ARG A 6 -3.28 -2.97 -19.83
N ASP A 7 -3.48 -1.69 -19.55
CA ASP A 7 -2.97 -1.05 -18.33
C ASP A 7 -3.64 -1.64 -17.09
N LEU A 8 -4.97 -1.81 -17.10
CA LEU A 8 -5.72 -2.45 -16.02
C LEU A 8 -5.25 -3.90 -15.77
N ALA A 9 -5.08 -4.68 -16.83
CA ALA A 9 -4.56 -6.04 -16.72
C ALA A 9 -3.12 -6.07 -16.15
N SER A 10 -2.32 -5.04 -16.40
CA SER A 10 -0.96 -4.93 -15.88
C SER A 10 -0.95 -4.59 -14.39
N VAL A 11 -1.82 -3.67 -13.95
CA VAL A 11 -2.01 -3.34 -12.52
C VAL A 11 -2.48 -4.58 -11.77
N GLN A 12 -3.47 -5.31 -12.28
CA GLN A 12 -3.96 -6.54 -11.64
C GLN A 12 -2.84 -7.56 -11.43
N LYS A 13 -2.05 -7.87 -12.48
CA LYS A 13 -0.92 -8.80 -12.38
C LYS A 13 0.16 -8.34 -11.41
N ALA A 14 0.41 -7.03 -11.33
CA ALA A 14 1.36 -6.47 -10.37
C ALA A 14 0.84 -6.63 -8.93
N THR A 15 -0.45 -6.37 -8.69
CA THR A 15 -1.10 -6.55 -7.39
C THR A 15 -1.08 -8.02 -6.96
N GLU A 16 -1.36 -8.97 -7.85
CA GLU A 16 -1.29 -10.42 -7.54
C GLU A 16 0.13 -10.83 -7.12
N ARG A 17 1.16 -10.35 -7.82
CA ARG A 17 2.57 -10.60 -7.47
C ARG A 17 2.94 -9.98 -6.12
N LEU A 18 2.46 -8.76 -5.86
CA LEU A 18 2.66 -8.08 -4.58
C LEU A 18 2.02 -8.87 -3.43
N LEU A 19 0.75 -9.26 -3.56
CA LEU A 19 0.03 -10.00 -2.52
C LEU A 19 0.68 -11.37 -2.26
N SER A 20 1.10 -12.08 -3.30
CA SER A 20 1.83 -13.34 -3.15
C SER A 20 3.16 -13.17 -2.40
N ALA A 21 3.91 -12.09 -2.67
CA ALA A 21 5.18 -11.82 -1.99
C ALA A 21 4.97 -11.35 -0.54
N ALA A 22 3.97 -10.51 -0.30
CA ALA A 22 3.64 -10.01 1.04
C ALA A 22 3.09 -11.12 1.93
N GLY A 23 2.24 -12.01 1.40
CA GLY A 23 1.69 -13.14 2.14
C GLY A 23 2.71 -14.20 2.55
N ALA A 24 3.95 -14.15 2.03
CA ALA A 24 5.05 -15.01 2.46
C ALA A 24 5.86 -14.43 3.63
N LEU A 25 5.56 -13.20 4.08
CA LEU A 25 6.18 -12.60 5.26
C LEU A 25 5.56 -13.19 6.54
N ASP A 26 6.22 -12.94 7.67
CA ASP A 26 5.65 -13.10 9.00
C ASP A 26 5.62 -11.75 9.74
N ASN A 27 5.01 -11.73 10.92
CA ASN A 27 4.91 -10.50 11.73
C ASN A 27 6.28 -9.93 12.12
N ALA A 28 7.32 -10.76 12.26
CA ALA A 28 8.66 -10.27 12.55
C ALA A 28 9.23 -9.53 11.35
N ALA A 29 9.13 -10.10 10.15
CA ALA A 29 9.61 -9.52 8.91
C ALA A 29 8.90 -8.21 8.55
N VAL A 30 7.63 -8.04 8.95
CA VAL A 30 6.88 -6.78 8.81
C VAL A 30 7.53 -5.64 9.61
N THR A 31 8.06 -5.94 10.80
CA THR A 31 8.72 -4.94 11.66
C THR A 31 10.15 -4.59 11.23
N ASP A 32 10.79 -5.43 10.43
CA ASP A 32 12.15 -5.20 9.93
C ASP A 32 12.20 -4.07 8.88
N GLU A 33 13.38 -3.45 8.78
CA GLU A 33 13.72 -2.43 7.78
C GLU A 33 13.44 -2.93 6.35
N SER A 34 12.83 -2.04 5.56
CA SER A 34 12.66 -2.23 4.12
C SER A 34 13.92 -1.77 3.37
N ARG A 35 13.83 -1.73 2.04
CA ARG A 35 14.89 -1.12 1.20
C ARG A 35 14.75 0.40 1.08
N LEU A 36 13.66 0.97 1.58
CA LEU A 36 13.46 2.41 1.67
C LEU A 36 14.00 2.87 3.04
N PRO A 37 15.00 3.78 3.07
CA PRO A 37 15.58 4.23 4.34
C PRO A 37 14.54 4.81 5.29
N GLY A 38 14.53 4.32 6.54
CA GLY A 38 13.63 4.79 7.59
C GLY A 38 12.22 4.19 7.52
N TRP A 39 11.95 3.25 6.62
CA TRP A 39 10.67 2.57 6.50
C TRP A 39 10.83 1.08 6.78
N THR A 40 10.07 0.55 7.73
CA THR A 40 9.89 -0.90 7.86
C THR A 40 9.06 -1.45 6.68
N ARG A 41 9.04 -2.77 6.49
CA ARG A 41 8.12 -3.39 5.52
C ARG A 41 6.65 -3.08 5.85
N GLY A 42 6.31 -2.96 7.13
CA GLY A 42 5.00 -2.50 7.60
C GLY A 42 4.62 -1.11 7.09
N HIS A 43 5.57 -0.15 7.03
CA HIS A 43 5.32 1.18 6.44
C HIS A 43 4.98 1.07 4.95
N VAL A 44 5.70 0.21 4.20
CA VAL A 44 5.42 -0.03 2.78
C VAL A 44 4.01 -0.61 2.59
N LEU A 45 3.65 -1.61 3.39
CA LEU A 45 2.33 -2.25 3.32
C LEU A 45 1.20 -1.28 3.73
N ALA A 46 1.38 -0.51 4.80
CA ALA A 46 0.46 0.53 5.22
C ALA A 46 0.26 1.58 4.11
N HIS A 47 1.36 2.04 3.49
CA HIS A 47 1.29 3.00 2.41
C HIS A 47 0.51 2.47 1.21
N LEU A 48 0.75 1.24 0.78
CA LEU A 48 0.05 0.63 -0.36
C LEU A 48 -1.45 0.47 -0.09
N ALA A 49 -1.83 0.02 1.12
CA ALA A 49 -3.23 -0.09 1.53
C ALA A 49 -3.92 1.29 1.52
N ARG A 50 -3.31 2.31 2.15
CA ARG A 50 -3.88 3.67 2.17
C ARG A 50 -3.87 4.33 0.79
N ASN A 51 -2.93 3.98 -0.08
CA ASN A 51 -2.94 4.43 -1.46
C ASN A 51 -4.12 3.84 -2.25
N ALA A 52 -4.47 2.57 -2.03
CA ALA A 52 -5.64 1.96 -2.66
C ALA A 52 -6.93 2.68 -2.26
N ASP A 53 -7.15 2.96 -0.97
CA ASP A 53 -8.29 3.76 -0.50
C ASP A 53 -8.30 5.16 -1.11
N ALA A 54 -7.12 5.79 -1.18
CA ALA A 54 -6.96 7.12 -1.73
C ALA A 54 -7.28 7.19 -3.24
N LEU A 55 -6.97 6.13 -3.99
CA LEU A 55 -7.37 6.01 -5.40
C LEU A 55 -8.88 5.84 -5.55
N VAL A 56 -9.54 5.11 -4.64
CA VAL A 56 -11.02 5.05 -4.59
C VAL A 56 -11.62 6.42 -4.33
N ASN A 57 -11.04 7.20 -3.40
CA ASN A 57 -11.49 8.58 -3.16
C ASN A 57 -11.44 9.42 -4.45
N VAL A 58 -10.37 9.31 -5.23
CA VAL A 58 -10.23 10.04 -6.51
C VAL A 58 -11.30 9.60 -7.52
N LEU A 59 -11.59 8.30 -7.62
CA LEU A 59 -12.63 7.78 -8.51
C LEU A 59 -14.03 8.28 -8.12
N GLU A 60 -14.25 8.56 -6.84
CA GLU A 60 -15.49 9.16 -6.32
C GLU A 60 -15.50 10.69 -6.37
N GLY A 61 -14.47 11.34 -6.92
CA GLY A 61 -14.38 12.80 -7.01
C GLY A 61 -14.01 13.48 -5.68
N ARG A 62 -13.45 12.74 -4.73
CA ARG A 62 -12.95 13.24 -3.44
C ARG A 62 -11.43 13.46 -3.52
N PRO A 63 -10.84 14.34 -2.67
CA PRO A 63 -9.39 14.45 -2.57
C PRO A 63 -8.75 13.09 -2.25
N MET A 64 -7.60 12.81 -2.87
CA MET A 64 -6.85 11.56 -2.64
C MET A 64 -6.52 11.39 -1.15
N TYR A 65 -5.98 12.46 -0.55
CA TYR A 65 -5.69 12.57 0.88
C TYR A 65 -6.29 13.88 1.41
N VAL A 66 -6.64 13.91 2.70
CA VAL A 66 -7.09 15.14 3.38
C VAL A 66 -5.95 16.18 3.44
N SER A 67 -4.74 15.72 3.76
CA SER A 67 -3.49 16.48 3.68
C SER A 67 -2.30 15.52 3.58
N GLY A 68 -1.09 16.06 3.36
CA GLY A 68 0.14 15.25 3.41
C GLY A 68 0.41 14.71 4.81
N GLU A 69 0.19 15.53 5.83
CA GLU A 69 0.38 15.17 7.23
C GLU A 69 -0.60 14.06 7.67
N ALA A 70 -1.85 14.11 7.20
CA ALA A 70 -2.83 13.07 7.48
C ALA A 70 -2.41 11.73 6.85
N ARG A 71 -1.93 11.76 5.59
CA ARG A 71 -1.38 10.57 4.92
C ARG A 71 -0.21 9.98 5.71
N ASP A 72 0.73 10.81 6.12
CA ASP A 72 1.94 10.34 6.79
C ASP A 72 1.59 9.79 8.19
N ALA A 73 0.71 10.44 8.94
CA ALA A 73 0.22 9.96 10.23
C ALA A 73 -0.53 8.62 10.11
N ASP A 74 -1.32 8.43 9.06
CA ASP A 74 -2.00 7.16 8.79
C ASP A 74 -1.01 6.03 8.51
N ILE A 75 0.07 6.30 7.77
CA ILE A 75 1.13 5.32 7.48
C ILE A 75 1.84 4.91 8.77
N GLU A 76 2.29 5.88 9.57
CA GLU A 76 2.99 5.63 10.84
C GLU A 76 2.13 4.84 11.83
N ARG A 77 0.84 5.20 11.96
CA ARG A 77 -0.10 4.50 12.83
C ARG A 77 -0.33 3.05 12.40
N ASP A 78 -0.43 2.81 11.10
CA ASP A 78 -0.81 1.51 10.56
C ASP A 78 0.38 0.59 10.28
N ALA A 79 1.61 1.11 10.25
CA ALA A 79 2.85 0.36 10.02
C ALA A 79 3.12 -0.79 11.02
N PRO A 80 2.83 -0.69 12.33
CA PRO A 80 3.13 -1.76 13.28
C PRO A 80 2.02 -2.84 13.36
N ARG A 81 1.02 -2.81 12.48
CA ARG A 81 -0.06 -3.81 12.48
C ARG A 81 0.48 -5.19 12.10
N PRO A 82 -0.14 -6.28 12.58
CA PRO A 82 0.23 -7.63 12.14
C PRO A 82 -0.07 -7.81 10.64
N LEU A 83 0.61 -8.76 10.00
CA LEU A 83 0.54 -8.99 8.55
C LEU A 83 -0.90 -9.23 8.06
N ASP A 84 -1.70 -9.96 8.83
CA ASP A 84 -3.09 -10.26 8.51
C ASP A 84 -4.01 -9.03 8.53
N ALA A 85 -3.59 -7.94 9.19
CA ALA A 85 -4.30 -6.66 9.14
C ALA A 85 -3.83 -5.75 7.99
N HIS A 86 -2.76 -6.13 7.28
CA HIS A 86 -2.28 -5.45 6.07
C HIS A 86 -2.83 -6.05 4.77
N LEU A 87 -3.24 -7.32 4.78
CA LEU A 87 -3.73 -8.08 3.63
C LEU A 87 -5.24 -8.28 3.70
#